data_AF-A0A419HDN5-F1
#
_entry.id   AF-A0A419HDN5-F1
#
_cell.length_a   1.000
_cell.length_b   1.000
_cell.length_c   1.000
_cell.angle_alpha   90.00
_cell.angle_beta   90.00
_cell.angle_gamma   90.00
#
_symmetry.space_group_name_H-M   'P 1'
#
loop_
_entity.id
_entity.type
_entity.pdbx_description
1 polymer ?
#
loop_
_entity_poly.entity_id
_entity_poly.type
_entity_poly.pdbx_seq_one_letter_code
_entity_poly.pdbx_strand_id
1 'polypeptide(L)'
;MAKIVKRFGETDGRTLGLRLLREAIDQQYGDGLVAASVVAGSFGFDAEHFDILIRVATAEWHTDHENIATTLASYRDIRALPTLVKLATWIPQHEEGDDIRALAVKAIWGIGNLPGSEAEDALRDLTHDEDKVVREAAEYQLVRRAKQAG
;
A
#
# COMPACT_ATOMS: atom_id res chain seq x y z
N MET A 1 12.57 8.29 21.77
CA MET A 1 11.36 8.70 21.04
C MET A 1 10.48 9.71 21.77
N ALA A 2 10.14 9.55 23.05
CA ALA A 2 9.29 10.52 23.79
C ALA A 2 9.75 12.01 23.76
N LYS A 3 11.07 12.27 23.69
CA LYS A 3 11.60 13.66 23.58
C LYS A 3 11.35 14.30 22.21
N ILE A 4 11.29 13.51 21.15
CA ILE A 4 11.06 14.00 19.78
C ILE A 4 9.59 14.37 19.63
N VAL A 5 8.67 13.50 20.03
CA VAL A 5 7.22 13.73 19.96
C VAL A 5 6.83 15.03 20.68
N LYS A 6 7.38 15.27 21.89
CA LYS A 6 7.17 16.51 22.65
C LYS A 6 7.70 17.77 21.95
N ARG A 7 8.75 17.68 21.13
CA ARG A 7 9.27 18.81 20.36
C ARG A 7 8.27 19.29 19.30
N PHE A 8 7.37 18.41 18.87
CA PHE A 8 6.27 18.71 17.95
C PHE A 8 4.96 19.05 18.67
N GLY A 9 4.97 19.25 19.99
CA GLY A 9 3.78 19.58 20.77
C GLY A 9 2.86 18.39 21.06
N GLU A 10 3.26 17.17 20.66
CA GLU A 10 2.45 15.97 20.82
C GLU A 10 2.89 15.15 22.03
N THR A 11 1.99 14.33 22.55
CA THR A 11 2.29 13.33 23.59
C THR A 11 2.27 11.90 23.07
N ASP A 12 1.66 11.68 21.92
CA ASP A 12 1.57 10.40 21.23
C ASP A 12 2.20 10.50 19.82
N GLY A 13 3.11 9.57 19.53
CA GLY A 13 3.77 9.52 18.24
C GLY A 13 2.86 9.08 17.09
N ARG A 14 1.76 8.37 17.38
CA ARG A 14 0.73 8.06 16.38
C ARG A 14 -0.04 9.31 15.96
N THR A 15 -0.47 10.12 16.92
CA THR A 15 -1.09 11.43 16.65
C THR A 15 -0.15 12.32 15.84
N LEU A 16 1.14 12.34 16.17
CA LEU A 16 2.13 13.06 15.37
C LEU A 16 2.22 12.53 13.94
N GLY A 17 2.37 11.22 13.75
CA GLY A 17 2.43 10.61 12.42
C GLY A 17 1.20 10.92 11.58
N LEU A 18 0.01 10.80 12.18
CA LEU A 18 -1.26 11.08 11.52
C LEU A 18 -1.40 12.56 11.13
N ARG A 19 -1.01 13.48 12.01
CA ARG A 19 -1.01 14.92 11.72
C ARG A 19 -0.09 15.25 10.54
N LEU A 20 1.13 14.70 10.54
CA LEU A 20 2.09 14.92 9.47
C LEU A 20 1.60 14.34 8.13
N LEU A 21 0.95 13.17 8.14
CA LEU A 21 0.34 12.60 6.93
C LEU A 21 -0.74 13.54 6.38
N ARG A 22 -1.64 14.04 7.24
CA ARG A 22 -2.70 14.99 6.84
C ARG A 22 -2.11 16.27 6.24
N GLU A 23 -1.12 16.86 6.91
CA GLU A 23 -0.45 18.07 6.44
C GLU A 23 0.22 17.88 5.08
N ALA A 24 0.90 16.75 4.87
CA ALA A 24 1.53 16.42 3.59
C ALA A 24 0.48 16.25 2.48
N ILE A 25 -0.64 15.61 2.79
CA ILE A 25 -1.73 15.38 1.84
C ILE A 25 -2.43 16.68 1.44
N ASP A 26 -2.74 17.53 2.41
CA ASP A 26 -3.40 18.82 2.17
C ASP A 26 -2.53 19.74 1.31
N GLN A 27 -1.20 19.62 1.45
CA GLN A 27 -0.21 20.38 0.67
C GLN A 27 0.22 19.67 -0.62
N GLN A 28 -0.23 18.43 -0.86
CA GLN A 28 0.28 17.55 -1.92
C GLN A 28 1.82 17.47 -1.93
N TYR A 29 2.43 17.44 -0.75
CA TYR A 29 3.87 17.45 -0.59
C TYR A 29 4.42 16.01 -0.56
N GLY A 30 4.86 15.52 -1.72
CA GLY A 30 5.34 14.13 -1.90
C GLY A 30 6.43 13.70 -0.93
N ASP A 31 7.53 14.46 -0.81
CA ASP A 31 8.61 14.15 0.14
C ASP A 31 8.13 14.20 1.59
N GLY A 32 7.17 15.09 1.89
CA GLY A 32 6.51 15.17 3.18
C GLY A 32 5.71 13.92 3.50
N LEU A 33 5.02 13.35 2.51
CA LEU A 33 4.26 12.11 2.66
C LEU A 33 5.20 10.95 3.02
N VAL A 34 6.31 10.81 2.29
CA VAL A 34 7.33 9.77 2.57
C VAL A 34 7.86 9.91 4.00
N ALA A 35 8.25 11.12 4.39
CA ALA A 35 8.76 11.38 5.74
C ALA A 35 7.70 11.10 6.82
N ALA A 36 6.44 11.49 6.58
CA ALA A 36 5.32 11.25 7.48
C ALA A 36 5.00 9.76 7.62
N SER A 37 5.05 8.99 6.52
CA SER A 37 4.90 7.53 6.51
C SER A 37 5.95 6.84 7.40
N VAL A 38 7.21 7.29 7.34
CA VAL A 38 8.30 6.77 8.20
C VAL A 38 8.03 7.07 9.68
N VAL A 39 7.58 8.28 10.00
CA VAL A 39 7.22 8.65 11.37
C VAL A 39 6.06 7.79 11.86
N ALA A 40 4.97 7.70 11.10
CA ALA A 40 3.81 6.88 11.45
C ALA A 40 4.19 5.41 11.66
N GLY A 41 4.98 4.82 10.74
CA GLY A 41 5.48 3.46 10.86
C GLY A 41 6.32 3.21 12.12
N SER A 42 7.05 4.22 12.60
CA SER A 42 7.85 4.12 13.83
C SER A 42 7.02 4.06 15.11
N PHE A 43 5.78 4.55 15.09
CA PHE A 43 4.86 4.56 16.23
C PHE A 43 3.69 3.58 16.08
N GLY A 44 3.61 2.92 14.92
CA GLY A 44 2.57 1.97 14.55
C GLY A 44 1.38 2.67 13.93
N PHE A 45 0.67 1.93 13.10
CA PHE A 45 -0.50 2.42 12.42
C PHE A 45 -1.80 1.92 13.08
N ASP A 46 -2.89 2.67 12.85
CA ASP A 46 -4.24 2.32 13.27
C ASP A 46 -5.23 2.42 12.07
N ALA A 47 -6.52 2.42 12.37
CA ALA A 47 -7.58 2.51 11.37
C ALA A 47 -7.59 3.87 10.63
N GLU A 48 -7.29 4.98 11.30
CA GLU A 48 -7.26 6.29 10.64
C GLU A 48 -6.10 6.39 9.65
N HIS A 49 -4.95 5.80 9.99
CA HIS A 49 -3.83 5.68 9.05
C HIS A 49 -4.20 4.82 7.85
N PHE A 50 -4.90 3.70 8.07
CA PHE A 50 -5.36 2.82 6.99
C PHE A 50 -6.25 3.57 6.00
N ASP A 51 -7.25 4.30 6.49
CA ASP A 51 -8.18 5.04 5.64
C ASP A 51 -7.48 6.16 4.85
N ILE A 52 -6.48 6.82 5.45
CA ILE A 52 -5.64 7.80 4.75
C ILE A 52 -4.83 7.14 3.64
N LEU A 53 -4.18 6.02 3.91
CA LEU A 53 -3.36 5.31 2.92
C LEU A 53 -4.19 4.84 1.72
N ILE A 54 -5.42 4.35 1.96
CA ILE A 54 -6.38 4.03 0.89
C ILE A 54 -6.67 5.26 0.02
N ARG A 55 -6.91 6.42 0.63
CA ARG A 55 -7.24 7.66 -0.08
C ARG A 55 -6.10 8.16 -0.97
N VAL A 56 -4.85 8.00 -0.56
CA VAL A 56 -3.69 8.54 -1.29
C VAL A 56 -3.05 7.52 -2.23
N ALA A 57 -3.37 6.23 -2.11
CA ALA A 57 -2.70 5.15 -2.84
C ALA A 57 -2.61 5.32 -4.36
N THR A 58 -3.43 6.16 -4.99
CA THR A 58 -3.43 6.40 -6.45
C THR A 58 -3.21 7.86 -6.82
N ALA A 59 -2.74 8.68 -5.88
CA ALA A 59 -2.52 10.09 -6.13
C ALA A 59 -1.19 10.31 -6.86
N GLU A 60 -1.22 11.00 -8.00
CA GLU A 60 -0.06 11.21 -8.89
C GLU A 60 0.96 12.23 -8.34
N TRP A 61 0.63 12.99 -7.29
CA TRP A 61 1.51 14.05 -6.75
C TRP A 61 2.67 13.52 -5.88
N HIS A 62 2.76 12.20 -5.67
CA HIS A 62 3.85 11.56 -4.94
C HIS A 62 4.33 10.29 -5.64
N THR A 63 5.44 9.72 -5.15
CA THR A 63 6.04 8.49 -5.68
C THR A 63 6.07 7.34 -4.66
N ASP A 64 5.39 7.51 -3.52
CA ASP A 64 5.43 6.54 -2.39
C ASP A 64 4.50 5.32 -2.58
N HIS A 65 4.01 5.06 -3.80
CA HIS A 65 2.97 4.06 -4.07
C HIS A 65 3.37 2.65 -3.64
N GLU A 66 4.63 2.27 -3.85
CA GLU A 66 5.14 0.96 -3.44
C GLU A 66 5.14 0.75 -1.92
N ASN A 67 5.51 1.80 -1.17
CA ASN A 67 5.49 1.75 0.29
C ASN A 67 4.05 1.72 0.79
N ILE A 68 3.15 2.52 0.22
CA ILE A 68 1.72 2.49 0.53
C ILE A 68 1.14 1.09 0.27
N ALA A 69 1.44 0.47 -0.87
CA ALA A 69 1.01 -0.89 -1.20
C ALA A 69 1.48 -1.90 -0.15
N THR A 70 2.76 -1.82 0.23
CA THR A 70 3.38 -2.70 1.24
C THR A 70 2.73 -2.50 2.62
N THR A 71 2.49 -1.26 3.02
CA THR A 71 1.86 -0.94 4.30
C THR A 71 0.42 -1.41 4.33
N LEU A 72 -0.39 -1.14 3.31
CA LEU A 72 -1.78 -1.63 3.22
C LEU A 72 -1.85 -3.17 3.28
N ALA A 73 -0.96 -3.85 2.55
CA ALA A 73 -0.86 -5.31 2.58
C ALA A 73 -0.56 -5.87 3.98
N SER A 74 0.19 -5.13 4.81
CA SER A 74 0.58 -5.58 6.14
C SER A 74 -0.60 -5.67 7.12
N TYR A 75 -1.68 -4.90 6.90
CA TYR A 75 -2.89 -4.95 7.73
C TYR A 75 -3.70 -6.24 7.55
N ARG A 76 -3.54 -6.92 6.40
CA ARG A 76 -4.35 -8.08 6.00
C ARG A 76 -5.87 -7.82 6.09
N ASP A 77 -6.27 -6.57 5.90
CA ASP A 77 -7.65 -6.14 5.91
C ASP A 77 -8.24 -6.20 4.50
N ILE A 78 -9.32 -6.95 4.32
CA ILE A 78 -9.97 -7.15 3.02
C ILE A 78 -10.48 -5.82 2.42
N ARG A 79 -10.67 -4.78 3.23
CA ARG A 79 -11.00 -3.42 2.77
C ARG A 79 -9.94 -2.84 1.83
N ALA A 80 -8.70 -3.33 1.88
CA ALA A 80 -7.63 -2.90 0.98
C ALA A 80 -7.73 -3.51 -0.42
N LEU A 81 -8.51 -4.58 -0.62
CA LEU A 81 -8.55 -5.34 -1.87
C LEU A 81 -8.78 -4.46 -3.11
N PRO A 82 -9.80 -3.58 -3.16
CA PRO A 82 -10.03 -2.75 -4.35
C PRO A 82 -8.84 -1.83 -4.67
N THR A 83 -8.18 -1.33 -3.63
CA THR A 83 -7.01 -0.45 -3.77
C THR A 83 -5.80 -1.22 -4.27
N LEU A 84 -5.54 -2.41 -3.73
CA LEU A 84 -4.44 -3.26 -4.18
C LEU A 84 -4.65 -3.75 -5.63
N VAL A 85 -5.88 -4.09 -6.03
CA VAL A 85 -6.19 -4.43 -7.43
C VAL A 85 -5.93 -3.23 -8.35
N LYS A 86 -6.30 -2.02 -7.92
CA LYS A 86 -6.01 -0.81 -8.69
C LYS A 86 -4.50 -0.58 -8.83
N LEU A 87 -3.74 -0.75 -7.75
CA LEU A 87 -2.27 -0.63 -7.78
C LEU A 87 -1.60 -1.72 -8.62
N ALA A 88 -2.18 -2.92 -8.71
CA ALA A 88 -1.69 -4.01 -9.54
C ALA A 88 -1.78 -3.72 -11.05
N THR A 89 -2.76 -2.91 -11.46
CA THR A 89 -3.11 -2.69 -12.87
C THR A 89 -2.80 -1.28 -13.38
N TRP A 90 -2.43 -0.38 -12.47
CA TRP A 90 -2.09 1.00 -12.78
C TRP A 90 -0.56 1.16 -12.93
N ILE A 91 -0.16 2.14 -13.74
CA ILE A 91 1.23 2.56 -13.94
C ILE A 91 1.27 4.05 -13.60
N PRO A 92 1.88 4.44 -12.46
CA PRO A 92 2.13 5.85 -12.17
C PRO A 92 3.03 6.48 -13.24
N GLN A 93 2.86 7.78 -13.50
CA GLN A 93 3.63 8.46 -14.55
C GLN A 93 5.16 8.34 -14.36
N HIS A 94 5.63 8.34 -13.12
CA HIS A 94 7.07 8.24 -12.80
C HIS A 94 7.64 6.80 -12.91
N GLU A 95 6.77 5.80 -13.11
CA GLU A 95 7.15 4.41 -13.40
C GLU A 95 6.91 4.04 -14.89
N GLU A 96 6.49 4.99 -15.73
CA GLU A 96 6.33 4.75 -17.17
C GLU A 96 7.66 4.32 -17.80
N GLY A 97 7.68 3.13 -18.40
CA GLY A 97 8.87 2.53 -19.00
C GLY A 97 9.72 1.70 -18.04
N ASP A 98 9.30 1.51 -16.78
CA ASP A 98 9.89 0.51 -15.89
C ASP A 98 9.23 -0.87 -16.10
N ASP A 99 9.96 -1.76 -16.78
CA ASP A 99 9.54 -3.14 -17.05
C ASP A 99 9.50 -4.03 -15.79
N ILE A 100 10.05 -3.58 -14.65
CA ILE A 100 10.08 -4.37 -13.41
C ILE A 100 8.69 -4.46 -12.75
N ARG A 101 7.83 -3.45 -12.98
CA ARG A 101 6.45 -3.39 -12.45
C ARG A 101 6.40 -3.65 -10.92
N ALA A 102 7.36 -3.07 -10.19
CA ALA A 102 7.56 -3.35 -8.77
C ALA A 102 6.34 -3.03 -7.89
N LEU A 103 5.65 -1.92 -8.16
CA LEU A 103 4.36 -1.58 -7.53
C LEU A 103 3.33 -2.69 -7.72
N ALA A 104 3.17 -3.18 -8.95
CA ALA A 104 2.19 -4.20 -9.26
C ALA A 104 2.49 -5.51 -8.54
N VAL A 105 3.76 -5.94 -8.56
CA VAL A 105 4.21 -7.13 -7.83
C VAL A 105 3.90 -7.01 -6.34
N LYS A 106 4.25 -5.87 -5.71
CA LYS A 106 3.97 -5.64 -4.27
C LYS A 106 2.47 -5.68 -3.96
N ALA A 107 1.65 -5.08 -4.81
CA ALA A 107 0.20 -5.09 -4.65
C ALA A 107 -0.36 -6.52 -4.74
N ILE A 108 0.07 -7.30 -5.73
CA ILE A 108 -0.35 -8.70 -5.93
C ILE A 108 0.08 -9.60 -4.76
N TRP A 109 1.30 -9.42 -4.24
CA TRP A 109 1.74 -10.09 -3.00
C TRP A 109 0.83 -9.73 -1.81
N GLY A 110 0.40 -8.48 -1.73
CA GLY A 110 -0.59 -8.02 -0.76
C GLY A 110 -1.92 -8.75 -0.88
N ILE A 111 -2.50 -8.79 -2.08
CA ILE A 111 -3.74 -9.53 -2.37
C ILE A 111 -3.60 -11.00 -1.96
N GLY A 112 -2.47 -11.62 -2.31
CA GLY A 112 -2.18 -13.01 -1.93
C GLY A 112 -2.14 -13.28 -0.42
N ASN A 113 -1.94 -12.25 0.41
CA ASN A 113 -1.98 -12.35 1.88
C ASN A 113 -3.33 -11.97 2.49
N LEU A 114 -4.28 -11.43 1.72
CA LEU A 114 -5.61 -11.09 2.21
C LEU A 114 -6.44 -12.36 2.48
N PRO A 115 -7.29 -12.37 3.52
CA PRO A 115 -8.21 -13.48 3.76
C PRO A 115 -9.34 -13.49 2.72
N GLY A 116 -10.11 -14.59 2.68
CA GLY A 116 -11.35 -14.67 1.90
C GLY A 116 -11.20 -15.16 0.46
N SER A 117 -12.32 -15.54 -0.13
CA SER A 117 -12.42 -15.97 -1.53
C SER A 117 -12.35 -14.78 -2.49
N GLU A 118 -12.77 -13.59 -2.05
CA GLU A 118 -12.73 -12.38 -2.85
C GLU A 118 -11.30 -12.02 -3.29
N ALA A 119 -10.32 -12.27 -2.42
CA ALA A 119 -8.91 -12.10 -2.76
C ALA A 119 -8.42 -13.16 -3.75
N GLU A 120 -8.96 -14.38 -3.71
CA GLU A 120 -8.66 -15.43 -4.68
C GLU A 120 -9.27 -15.11 -6.05
N ASP A 121 -10.53 -14.66 -6.08
CA ASP A 121 -11.22 -14.25 -7.29
C ASP A 121 -10.48 -13.10 -7.98
N ALA A 122 -10.07 -12.08 -7.21
CA ALA A 122 -9.26 -11.00 -7.75
C ALA A 122 -7.92 -11.47 -8.35
N LEU A 123 -7.25 -12.46 -7.73
CA LEU A 123 -6.04 -13.05 -8.31
C LEU A 123 -6.33 -13.82 -9.60
N ARG A 124 -7.46 -14.53 -9.69
CA ARG A 124 -7.90 -15.23 -10.92
C ARG A 124 -8.22 -14.24 -12.05
N ASP A 125 -8.78 -13.08 -11.72
CA ASP A 125 -9.00 -12.04 -12.72
C ASP A 125 -7.65 -11.51 -13.24
N LEU A 126 -6.70 -11.25 -12.33
CA LEU A 126 -5.37 -10.75 -12.69
C LEU A 126 -4.52 -11.74 -13.50
N THR A 127 -4.82 -13.04 -13.52
CA THR A 127 -4.14 -13.98 -14.44
C THR A 127 -4.46 -13.73 -15.92
N HIS A 128 -5.44 -12.87 -16.22
CA HIS A 128 -5.84 -12.51 -17.57
C HIS A 128 -5.40 -11.10 -17.98
N ASP A 129 -4.61 -10.41 -17.15
CA ASP A 129 -4.10 -9.07 -17.44
C ASP A 129 -3.23 -9.06 -18.71
N GLU A 130 -3.13 -7.93 -19.42
CA GLU A 130 -2.29 -7.82 -20.63
C GLU A 130 -0.80 -7.78 -20.27
N ASP A 131 -0.46 -7.29 -19.08
CA ASP A 131 0.90 -7.25 -18.56
C ASP A 131 1.35 -8.64 -18.08
N LYS A 132 2.46 -9.11 -18.66
CA LYS A 132 3.02 -10.43 -18.34
C LYS A 132 3.44 -10.54 -16.87
N VAL A 133 4.03 -9.50 -16.29
CA VAL A 133 4.49 -9.50 -14.90
C VAL A 133 3.31 -9.61 -13.95
N VAL A 134 2.20 -8.91 -14.25
CA VAL A 134 0.95 -9.00 -13.48
C VAL A 134 0.38 -10.42 -13.51
N ARG A 135 0.24 -11.02 -14.71
CA ARG A 135 -0.27 -12.40 -14.84
C ARG A 135 0.54 -13.41 -14.05
N GLU A 136 1.87 -13.43 -14.27
CA GLU A 136 2.77 -14.40 -13.64
C GLU A 136 2.80 -14.25 -12.11
N ALA A 137 2.77 -13.01 -11.61
CA ALA A 137 2.69 -12.76 -10.18
C ALA A 137 1.37 -13.26 -9.57
N ALA A 138 0.24 -13.08 -10.27
CA ALA A 138 -1.06 -13.53 -9.79
C ALA A 138 -1.17 -15.06 -9.77
N GLU A 139 -0.71 -15.74 -10.83
CA GLU A 139 -0.62 -17.20 -10.90
C GLU A 139 0.23 -17.77 -9.75
N TYR A 140 1.39 -17.16 -9.49
CA TYR A 140 2.25 -17.56 -8.38
C TYR A 140 1.51 -17.47 -7.03
N GLN A 141 0.77 -16.38 -6.78
CA GLN A 141 0.02 -16.21 -5.53
C GLN A 141 -1.11 -17.22 -5.39
N LEU A 142 -1.83 -17.58 -6.46
CA LEU A 142 -2.84 -18.63 -6.44
C LEU A 142 -2.25 -19.98 -6.02
N VAL A 143 -1.12 -20.36 -6.62
CA VAL A 143 -0.39 -21.60 -6.26
C VAL A 143 0.06 -21.56 -4.80
N ARG A 144 0.56 -20.41 -4.33
CA ARG A 144 1.00 -20.23 -2.94
C ARG A 144 -0.16 -20.40 -1.96
N ARG A 145 -1.31 -19.78 -2.23
CA ARG A 145 -2.51 -19.88 -1.39
C ARG A 145 -3.04 -21.31 -1.32
N ALA A 146 -3.12 -22.00 -2.46
CA ALA A 146 -3.57 -23.39 -2.51
C ALA A 146 -2.72 -24.31 -1.61
N LYS A 147 -1.39 -24.09 -1.57
CA LYS A 147 -0.47 -24.83 -0.68
C LYS A 147 -0.64 -24.51 0.81
N GLN A 148 -1.17 -23.35 1.15
CA GLN A 148 -1.41 -22.95 2.54
C GLN A 148 -2.75 -23.46 3.09
N ALA A 149 -3.67 -23.81 2.19
CA ALA A 149 -5.00 -24.32 2.53
C ALA A 149 -5.06 -25.86 2.66
N GLY A 150 -4.06 -26.58 2.14
CA GLY A 150 -3.92 -28.04 2.26
C GLY A 150 -2.97 -28.44 3.38
#